data_AF-A0A7K2MXD1-F1
#
_entry.id   AF-A0A7K2MXD1-F1
#
_cell.length_a   1.000
_cell.length_b   1.000
_cell.length_c   1.000
_cell.angle_alpha   90.00
_cell.angle_beta   90.00
_cell.angle_gamma   90.00
#
_symmetry.space_group_name_H-M   'P 1'
#
loop_
_entity.id
_entity.type
_entity.pdbx_description
1 polymer ?
#
loop_
_entity_poly.entity_id
_entity_poly.type
_entity_poly.pdbx_seq_one_letter_code
_entity_poly.pdbx_strand_id
1 'polypeptide(L)'
;SRLETGQRQPSLPMLLALARVYGTTVAELLGETAADRDAVVRAADMEATSAGGWTYHRAGAPGRGMQALRVEVPYGSQGDVVRVHPGEEWLHVLRGRLRLRLGDTEHRLTAGDSAHFDSMTPHRIAAQDPDGVELLFVHTLLQSPTAALCLGPTPGETP
;
A
#
# COMPACT_ATOMS: atom_id res chain seq x y z
N SER A 1 20.25 -18.95 26.38
CA SER A 1 21.00 -17.69 26.43
C SER A 1 20.10 -16.55 26.91
N ARG A 2 20.60 -15.50 27.60
CA ARG A 2 19.76 -14.36 28.07
C ARG A 2 19.07 -13.57 26.95
N LEU A 3 19.53 -13.76 25.71
CA LEU A 3 18.92 -13.26 24.48
C LEU A 3 17.74 -14.11 24.02
N GLU A 4 17.81 -15.43 24.16
CA GLU A 4 16.72 -16.37 23.84
C GLU A 4 15.56 -16.24 24.84
N THR A 5 15.83 -15.71 26.04
CA THR A 5 14.81 -15.45 27.07
C THR A 5 14.16 -14.06 26.97
N GLY A 6 14.42 -13.30 25.89
CA GLY A 6 13.75 -12.02 25.60
C GLY A 6 14.12 -10.83 26.50
N GLN A 7 15.12 -10.97 27.39
CA GLN A 7 15.46 -9.95 28.39
C GLN A 7 16.35 -8.81 27.86
N ARG A 8 16.81 -8.88 26.61
CA ARG A 8 17.55 -7.83 25.90
C ARG A 8 17.19 -7.84 24.42
N GLN A 9 16.92 -6.66 23.86
CA GLN A 9 16.82 -6.48 22.41
C GLN A 9 18.24 -6.54 21.80
N PRO A 10 18.52 -7.47 20.87
CA PRO A 10 19.81 -7.52 20.19
C PRO A 10 20.01 -6.28 19.31
N SER A 11 21.24 -5.77 19.25
CA SER A 11 21.57 -4.66 18.34
C SER A 11 21.69 -5.16 16.90
N LEU A 12 21.46 -4.27 15.91
CA LEU A 12 21.60 -4.62 14.50
C LEU A 12 22.99 -5.19 14.12
N PRO A 13 24.12 -4.64 14.63
CA PRO A 13 25.44 -5.25 14.41
C PRO A 13 25.55 -6.69 14.93
N MET A 14 24.89 -7.00 16.05
CA MET A 14 24.85 -8.34 16.62
C MET A 14 24.05 -9.30 15.73
N LEU A 15 22.88 -8.88 15.26
CA LEU A 15 22.07 -9.68 14.33
C LEU A 15 22.84 -9.98 13.03
N LEU A 16 23.55 -9.00 12.47
CA LEU A 16 24.38 -9.19 11.28
C LEU A 16 25.55 -10.16 11.52
N ALA A 17 26.15 -10.14 12.71
CA ALA A 17 27.19 -11.08 13.09
C ALA A 17 26.65 -12.50 13.21
N LEU A 18 25.50 -12.68 13.88
CA LEU A 18 24.83 -13.98 13.99
C LEU A 18 24.43 -14.52 12.62
N ALA A 19 23.88 -13.66 11.75
CA ALA A 19 23.48 -14.04 10.38
C ALA A 19 24.66 -14.63 9.60
N ARG A 20 25.84 -13.98 9.68
CA ARG A 20 27.07 -14.50 9.06
C ARG A 20 27.55 -15.82 9.66
N VAL A 21 27.50 -15.97 10.99
CA VAL A 21 27.94 -17.20 11.68
C VAL A 21 27.04 -18.38 11.35
N TYR A 22 25.73 -18.16 11.30
CA TYR A 22 24.75 -19.22 11.04
C TYR A 22 24.43 -19.42 9.55
N GLY A 23 25.06 -18.66 8.65
CA GLY A 23 24.83 -18.78 7.20
C GLY A 23 23.40 -18.43 6.79
N THR A 24 22.76 -17.48 7.48
CA THR A 24 21.36 -17.09 7.33
C THR A 24 21.26 -15.56 7.18
N THR A 25 20.05 -15.03 6.99
CA THR A 25 19.79 -13.59 6.95
C THR A 25 19.30 -13.07 8.30
N VAL A 26 19.39 -11.76 8.52
CA VAL A 26 18.76 -11.13 9.70
C VAL A 26 17.25 -11.36 9.71
N ALA A 27 16.61 -11.36 8.54
CA ALA A 27 15.19 -11.65 8.37
C ALA A 27 14.83 -13.06 8.91
N GLU A 28 15.57 -14.08 8.48
CA GLU A 28 15.38 -15.45 8.95
C GLU A 28 15.63 -15.60 10.47
N LEU A 29 16.62 -14.90 11.03
CA LEU A 29 16.86 -14.85 12.48
C LEU A 29 15.70 -14.21 13.26
N LEU A 30 14.98 -13.28 12.65
CA LEU A 30 13.79 -12.64 13.22
C LEU A 30 12.51 -13.46 13.01
N GLY A 31 12.63 -14.65 12.41
CA GLY A 31 11.49 -15.52 12.13
C GLY A 31 10.67 -15.07 10.92
N GLU A 32 11.21 -14.20 10.06
CA GLU A 32 10.60 -13.93 8.75
C GLU A 32 10.73 -15.18 7.88
N THR A 33 9.75 -16.08 8.02
CA THR A 33 9.54 -17.13 7.04
C THR A 33 9.02 -16.47 5.79
N ALA A 34 9.57 -16.82 4.62
CA ALA A 34 8.99 -16.39 3.35
C ALA A 34 7.52 -16.81 3.37
N ALA A 35 6.62 -15.82 3.51
CA ALA A 35 5.19 -16.09 3.60
C ALA A 35 4.82 -16.98 2.42
N ASP A 36 4.11 -18.07 2.71
CA ASP A 36 3.64 -18.97 1.69
C ASP A 36 2.97 -18.13 0.60
N ARG A 37 3.44 -18.30 -0.64
CA ARG A 37 3.27 -17.31 -1.72
C ARG A 37 1.91 -17.49 -2.38
N ASP A 38 0.84 -17.64 -1.59
CA ASP A 38 -0.49 -17.68 -2.17
C ASP A 38 -0.75 -16.32 -2.85
N ALA A 39 -0.77 -16.37 -4.18
CA ALA A 39 -0.97 -15.20 -5.01
C ALA A 39 -2.41 -14.71 -4.92
N VAL A 40 -3.32 -15.56 -4.43
CA VAL A 40 -4.75 -15.27 -4.38
C VAL A 40 -5.15 -14.88 -2.97
N VAL A 41 -5.60 -13.64 -2.82
CA VAL A 41 -6.25 -13.19 -1.58
C VAL A 41 -7.75 -13.45 -1.71
N ARG A 42 -8.30 -14.30 -0.85
CA ARG A 42 -9.74 -14.58 -0.80
C ARG A 42 -10.44 -13.63 0.16
N ALA A 43 -11.56 -13.06 -0.30
CA ALA A 43 -12.35 -12.14 0.52
C ALA A 43 -12.90 -12.79 1.80
N ALA A 44 -13.17 -14.09 1.78
CA ALA A 44 -13.71 -14.83 2.93
C ALA A 44 -12.72 -14.93 4.10
N ASP A 45 -11.42 -14.89 3.82
CA ASP A 45 -10.36 -15.06 4.81
C ASP A 45 -9.79 -13.71 5.28
N MET A 46 -10.47 -12.62 4.92
CA MET A 46 -9.97 -11.26 5.07
C MET A 46 -10.48 -10.59 6.35
N GLU A 47 -9.58 -10.35 7.30
CA GLU A 47 -9.89 -9.53 8.45
C GLU A 47 -9.66 -8.03 8.16
N ALA A 48 -10.63 -7.21 8.55
CA ALA A 48 -10.53 -5.76 8.45
C ALA A 48 -9.64 -5.21 9.57
N THR A 49 -8.70 -4.34 9.22
CA THR A 49 -7.90 -3.60 10.20
C THR A 49 -8.36 -2.14 10.22
N SER A 50 -8.55 -1.55 11.40
CA SER A 50 -8.89 -0.14 11.54
C SER A 50 -7.70 0.68 12.03
N ALA A 51 -7.35 1.76 11.33
CA ALA A 51 -6.26 2.65 11.71
C ALA A 51 -6.51 4.08 11.19
N GLY A 52 -6.25 5.10 12.02
CA GLY A 52 -6.46 6.50 11.61
C GLY A 52 -7.91 6.83 11.22
N GLY A 53 -8.88 6.11 11.80
CA GLY A 53 -10.30 6.26 11.46
C GLY A 53 -10.70 5.64 10.11
N TRP A 54 -9.80 4.93 9.44
CA TRP A 54 -10.05 4.22 8.18
C TRP A 54 -10.12 2.72 8.42
N THR A 55 -10.83 2.03 7.53
CA THR A 55 -10.89 0.56 7.54
C THR A 55 -10.18 0.01 6.31
N TYR A 56 -9.27 -0.93 6.53
CA TYR A 56 -8.42 -1.51 5.50
C TYR A 56 -8.68 -3.01 5.41
N HIS A 57 -8.85 -3.46 4.18
CA HIS A 57 -8.83 -4.86 3.82
C HIS A 57 -7.64 -5.08 2.89
N ARG A 58 -6.85 -6.11 3.13
CA ARG A 58 -5.80 -6.49 2.20
C ARG A 58 -6.43 -6.81 0.84
N ALA A 59 -5.75 -6.56 -0.27
CA ALA A 59 -6.23 -6.97 -1.58
C ALA A 59 -5.10 -7.56 -2.44
N GLY A 60 -3.87 -7.55 -1.94
CA GLY A 60 -2.69 -8.15 -2.57
C GLY A 60 -1.95 -9.10 -1.62
N ALA A 61 -1.21 -10.04 -2.22
CA ALA A 61 -0.37 -10.96 -1.47
C ALA A 61 0.74 -10.22 -0.69
N PRO A 62 1.14 -10.70 0.50
CA PRO A 62 2.27 -10.14 1.26
C PRO A 62 3.58 -10.18 0.47
N GLY A 63 4.53 -9.30 0.83
CA GLY A 63 5.90 -9.32 0.31
C GLY A 63 6.03 -8.92 -1.16
N ARG A 64 5.02 -8.27 -1.74
CA ARG A 64 5.05 -7.73 -3.11
C ARG A 64 5.44 -6.26 -3.10
N GLY A 65 6.05 -5.80 -4.19
CA GLY A 65 6.46 -4.41 -4.35
C GLY A 65 5.27 -3.43 -4.43
N MET A 66 4.14 -3.92 -4.94
CA MET A 66 2.84 -3.24 -4.86
C MET A 66 2.08 -3.76 -3.65
N GLN A 67 1.58 -2.84 -2.83
CA GLN A 67 0.66 -3.13 -1.74
C GLN A 67 -0.74 -2.72 -2.18
N ALA A 68 -1.60 -3.70 -2.43
CA ALA A 68 -3.00 -3.48 -2.80
C ALA A 68 -3.91 -3.64 -1.60
N LEU A 69 -4.84 -2.71 -1.43
CA LEU A 69 -5.78 -2.60 -0.34
C LEU A 69 -7.18 -2.24 -0.90
N ARG A 70 -8.22 -2.74 -0.26
CA ARG A 70 -9.57 -2.15 -0.33
C ARG A 70 -9.75 -1.31 0.93
N VAL A 71 -10.09 -0.03 0.75
CA VAL A 71 -10.08 0.97 1.83
C VAL A 71 -11.44 1.62 1.92
N GLU A 72 -11.95 1.72 3.14
CA GLU A 72 -13.16 2.47 3.46
C GLU A 72 -12.73 3.71 4.27
N VAL A 73 -13.06 4.88 3.73
CA VAL A 73 -12.71 6.19 4.28
C VAL A 73 -13.99 6.87 4.76
N PRO A 74 -14.24 6.94 6.08
CA PRO A 74 -15.38 7.66 6.62
C PRO A 74 -15.26 9.16 6.41
N TYR A 75 -16.40 9.84 6.36
CA TYR A 75 -16.45 11.30 6.37
C TYR A 75 -15.82 11.88 7.64
N GLY A 76 -15.05 12.96 7.50
CA GLY A 76 -14.41 13.63 8.63
C GLY A 76 -13.25 12.86 9.28
N SER A 77 -12.88 11.67 8.78
CA SER A 77 -11.78 10.85 9.33
C SER A 77 -10.40 11.48 9.12
N GLN A 78 -10.24 12.36 8.13
CA GLN A 78 -8.98 13.01 7.82
C GLN A 78 -8.82 14.34 8.57
N GLY A 79 -7.92 14.35 9.56
CA GLY A 79 -7.30 15.59 10.05
C GLY A 79 -6.36 16.21 9.01
N ASP A 80 -5.53 17.18 9.40
CA ASP A 80 -4.63 17.91 8.50
C ASP A 80 -3.41 17.11 7.97
N VAL A 81 -3.50 15.78 7.92
CA VAL A 81 -2.38 14.91 7.59
C VAL A 81 -2.13 14.92 6.07
N VAL A 82 -1.03 15.56 5.68
CA VAL A 82 -0.46 15.51 4.33
C VAL A 82 0.49 14.32 4.26
N ARG A 83 0.36 13.50 3.22
CA ARG A 83 1.20 12.31 3.02
C ARG A 83 2.20 12.55 1.89
N VAL A 84 3.43 12.08 2.10
CA VAL A 84 4.55 12.12 1.14
C VAL A 84 5.42 10.90 1.42
N HIS A 85 5.71 10.08 0.42
CA HIS A 85 6.68 8.99 0.52
C HIS A 85 7.24 8.59 -0.86
N PRO A 86 8.38 7.88 -0.92
CA PRO A 86 8.85 7.31 -2.19
C PRO A 86 7.85 6.31 -2.76
N GLY A 87 7.74 6.29 -4.09
CA GLY A 87 6.89 5.36 -4.83
C GLY A 87 5.81 6.05 -5.64
N GLU A 88 4.81 5.26 -6.01
CA GLU A 88 3.61 5.73 -6.69
C GLU A 88 2.37 5.27 -5.92
N GLU A 89 1.31 6.08 -5.96
CA GLU A 89 -0.01 5.68 -5.47
C GLU A 89 -0.99 5.66 -6.64
N TRP A 90 -1.77 4.60 -6.69
CA TRP A 90 -2.91 4.46 -7.57
C TRP A 90 -4.16 4.22 -6.73
N LEU A 91 -5.26 4.86 -7.11
CA LEU A 91 -6.56 4.61 -6.49
C LEU A 91 -7.67 4.51 -7.52
N HIS A 92 -8.73 3.81 -7.15
CA HIS A 92 -9.96 3.68 -7.93
C HIS A 92 -11.17 3.70 -7.01
N VAL A 93 -12.14 4.54 -7.32
CA VAL A 93 -13.34 4.70 -6.50
C VAL A 93 -14.33 3.59 -6.83
N LEU A 94 -14.61 2.73 -5.85
CA LEU A 94 -15.63 1.68 -5.96
C LEU A 94 -17.02 2.24 -5.69
N ARG A 95 -17.17 3.04 -4.63
CA ARG A 95 -18.45 3.62 -4.18
C ARG A 95 -18.22 4.97 -3.50
N GLY A 96 -19.23 5.85 -3.58
CA GLY A 96 -19.18 7.17 -2.96
C GLY A 96 -18.45 8.21 -3.82
N ARG A 97 -18.02 9.30 -3.19
CA ARG A 97 -17.25 10.38 -3.84
C ARG A 97 -16.02 10.73 -3.03
N LEU A 98 -14.89 10.83 -3.72
CA LEU A 98 -13.59 11.14 -3.16
C LEU A 98 -13.21 12.60 -3.48
N ARG A 99 -12.71 13.31 -2.47
CA ARG A 99 -11.95 14.55 -2.63
C ARG A 99 -10.47 14.22 -2.50
N LEU A 100 -9.76 14.27 -3.62
CA LEU A 100 -8.31 14.04 -3.71
C LEU A 100 -7.62 15.39 -3.90
N ARG A 101 -6.73 15.76 -2.98
CA ARG A 101 -5.87 16.93 -3.15
C ARG A 101 -4.45 16.47 -3.50
N LEU A 102 -3.90 17.00 -4.59
CA LEU A 102 -2.53 16.77 -5.05
C LEU A 102 -1.82 18.13 -5.12
N GLY A 103 -0.92 18.39 -4.18
CA GLY A 103 -0.34 19.70 -3.94
C GLY A 103 -1.44 20.73 -3.65
N ASP A 104 -1.54 21.71 -4.55
CA ASP A 104 -2.54 22.78 -4.46
C ASP A 104 -3.82 22.52 -5.26
N THR A 105 -3.87 21.42 -6.02
CA THR A 105 -5.02 21.10 -6.87
C THR A 105 -5.95 20.13 -6.17
N GLU A 106 -7.24 20.45 -6.15
CA GLU A 106 -8.30 19.56 -5.68
C GLU A 106 -9.02 18.90 -6.85
N HIS A 107 -9.20 17.60 -6.76
CA HIS A 107 -9.93 16.76 -7.70
C HIS A 107 -11.10 16.09 -6.98
N ARG A 108 -12.25 16.04 -7.65
CA ARG A 108 -13.44 15.32 -7.18
C ARG A 108 -13.64 14.12 -8.07
N LEU A 109 -13.58 12.94 -7.46
CA LEU A 109 -13.68 11.67 -8.14
C LEU A 109 -14.95 10.96 -7.66
N THR A 110 -15.64 10.33 -8.60
CA THR A 110 -16.87 9.56 -8.39
C THR A 110 -16.60 8.08 -8.66
N ALA A 111 -17.55 7.20 -8.33
CA ALA A 111 -17.42 5.77 -8.60
C ALA A 111 -17.06 5.50 -10.07
N GLY A 112 -16.02 4.70 -10.30
CA GLY A 112 -15.45 4.43 -11.62
C GLY A 112 -14.23 5.29 -11.97
N ASP A 113 -14.02 6.43 -11.31
CA ASP A 113 -12.86 7.27 -11.54
C ASP A 113 -11.61 6.71 -10.84
N SER A 114 -10.44 7.04 -11.40
CA SER A 114 -9.14 6.61 -10.88
C SER A 114 -8.14 7.77 -10.87
N ALA A 115 -7.12 7.67 -10.03
CA ALA A 115 -5.96 8.55 -10.07
C ALA A 115 -4.67 7.74 -9.93
N HIS A 116 -3.62 8.18 -10.61
CA HIS A 116 -2.26 7.65 -10.48
C HIS A 116 -1.31 8.84 -10.35
N PHE A 117 -0.48 8.86 -9.33
CA PHE A 117 0.43 9.97 -9.08
C PHE A 117 1.70 9.52 -8.35
N ASP A 118 2.77 10.32 -8.51
CA ASP A 118 3.98 10.19 -7.71
C ASP A 118 3.64 10.48 -6.25
N SER A 119 3.90 9.52 -5.36
CA SER A 119 3.64 9.60 -3.92
C SER A 119 4.45 10.70 -3.22
N MET A 120 5.48 11.25 -3.89
CA MET A 120 6.20 12.43 -3.42
C MET A 120 5.42 13.72 -3.59
N THR A 121 4.35 13.72 -4.40
CA THR A 121 3.39 14.83 -4.46
C THR A 121 2.64 14.90 -3.13
N PRO A 122 2.66 16.02 -2.39
CA PRO A 122 1.90 16.17 -1.16
C PRO A 122 0.42 15.89 -1.41
N HIS A 123 -0.14 14.86 -0.79
CA HIS A 123 -1.50 14.43 -1.10
C HIS A 123 -2.39 14.25 0.13
N ARG A 124 -3.70 14.43 -0.09
CA ARG A 124 -4.77 14.22 0.89
C ARG A 124 -5.95 13.50 0.22
N ILE A 125 -6.48 12.48 0.88
CA ILE A 125 -7.60 11.65 0.40
C ILE A 125 -8.71 11.78 1.43
N ALA A 126 -9.89 12.26 1.06
CA ALA A 126 -11.00 12.41 1.99
C ALA A 126 -12.34 12.07 1.34
N ALA A 127 -13.25 11.45 2.09
CA ALA A 127 -14.63 11.34 1.65
C ALA A 127 -15.25 12.73 1.44
N GLN A 128 -15.93 12.90 0.33
CA GLN A 128 -16.65 14.14 0.02
C GLN A 128 -17.97 14.23 0.79
N ASP A 129 -18.62 13.09 1.08
CA ASP A 129 -19.98 13.01 1.62
C ASP A 129 -20.05 12.19 2.92
N PRO A 130 -21.11 12.38 3.74
CA PRO A 130 -21.28 11.69 5.02
C PRO A 130 -21.27 10.16 4.97
N ASP A 131 -21.69 9.56 3.85
CA ASP A 131 -21.74 8.10 3.66
C ASP A 131 -20.34 7.47 3.50
N GLY A 132 -19.27 8.28 3.42
CA GLY A 132 -17.90 7.82 3.21
C GLY A 132 -17.59 7.52 1.74
N VAL A 133 -16.40 6.94 1.52
CA VAL A 133 -15.96 6.49 0.19
C VAL A 133 -15.22 5.16 0.29
N GLU A 134 -15.45 4.28 -0.67
CA GLU A 134 -14.79 2.98 -0.79
C GLU A 134 -13.86 2.99 -2.00
N LEU A 135 -12.61 2.58 -1.80
CA LEU A 135 -11.53 2.64 -2.79
C LEU A 135 -10.83 1.30 -2.93
N LEU A 136 -10.38 0.98 -4.15
CA LEU A 136 -9.15 0.21 -4.29
C LEU A 136 -7.98 1.18 -4.23
N PHE A 137 -6.94 0.79 -3.51
CA PHE A 137 -5.77 1.60 -3.26
C PHE A 137 -4.52 0.74 -3.41
N VAL A 138 -3.59 1.18 -4.25
CA VAL A 138 -2.32 0.50 -4.50
C VAL A 138 -1.21 1.49 -4.28
N HIS A 139 -0.20 1.12 -3.49
CA HIS A 139 0.99 1.95 -3.36
C HIS A 139 2.27 1.11 -3.42
N THR A 140 3.36 1.74 -3.83
CA THR A 140 4.71 1.18 -3.77
C THR A 140 5.56 1.96 -2.78
N LEU A 141 6.68 1.38 -2.35
CA LEU A 141 7.71 2.07 -1.55
C LEU A 141 9.01 2.32 -2.35
N LEU A 142 8.95 2.08 -3.66
CA LEU A 142 10.03 2.25 -4.61
C LEU A 142 9.45 2.94 -5.85
N GLN A 143 10.15 3.96 -6.35
CA GLN A 143 9.76 4.65 -7.57
C GLN A 143 9.95 3.72 -8.78
N SER A 144 8.95 3.63 -9.65
CA SER A 144 9.08 2.92 -10.92
C SER A 144 9.79 3.81 -11.94
N PRO A 145 10.79 3.32 -12.68
CA PRO A 145 11.23 3.96 -13.91
C PRO A 145 10.16 3.69 -14.98
N THR A 146 9.15 4.57 -15.03
CA THR A 146 8.12 4.76 -16.07
C THR A 146 7.81 3.55 -16.97
N ALA A 147 6.67 2.91 -16.76
CA ALA A 147 6.18 1.86 -17.66
C ALA A 147 5.50 2.49 -18.89
N ALA A 148 6.07 2.27 -20.08
CA ALA A 148 5.32 2.37 -21.32
C ALA A 148 4.11 1.43 -21.22
N LEU A 149 2.91 1.98 -21.38
CA LEU A 149 1.67 1.23 -21.42
C LEU A 149 1.80 0.13 -22.49
N CYS A 150 1.76 -1.14 -22.09
CA CYS A 150 1.53 -2.26 -23.00
C CYS A 150 0.06 -2.30 -23.42
N LEU A 151 -0.43 -1.21 -24.02
CA LEU A 151 -1.61 -1.30 -24.87
C LEU A 151 -1.11 -2.02 -26.11
N GLY A 152 -1.59 -3.24 -26.34
CA GLY A 152 -1.35 -3.94 -27.60
C GLY A 152 -1.71 -3.04 -28.80
N PRO A 153 -1.20 -3.34 -30.01
CA PRO A 153 -1.42 -2.48 -31.16
C PRO A 153 -2.92 -2.19 -31.33
N THR A 154 -3.25 -0.91 -31.49
CA THR A 154 -4.58 -0.47 -31.89
C THR A 154 -4.98 -1.21 -33.16
N PRO A 155 -6.12 -1.91 -33.21
CA PRO A 155 -6.58 -2.54 -34.44
C PRO A 155 -6.95 -1.42 -35.42
N GLY A 156 -6.09 -1.18 -36.42
CA GLY A 156 -6.35 -0.13 -37.42
C GLY A 156 -5.19 0.24 -38.35
N GLU A 157 -3.94 -0.03 -38.00
CA GLU A 157 -2.82 0.23 -38.91
C GLU A 157 -2.37 -1.08 -39.56
N THR A 158 -2.89 -1.31 -40.77
CA THR A 158 -2.30 -2.25 -41.75
C THR A 158 -1.08 -1.61 -42.44
N PRO A 159 -0.13 -2.43 -42.90
CA PRO A 159 1.24 -2.05 -43.23
C PRO A 159 1.41 -1.14 -44.44
#